data_AF-A0A434AXB9-F1
#
_entry.id   AF-A0A434AXB9-F1
#
_cell.length_a   1.000
_cell.length_b   1.000
_cell.length_c   1.000
_cell.angle_alpha   90.00
_cell.angle_beta   90.00
_cell.angle_gamma   90.00
#
_symmetry.space_group_name_H-M   'P 1'
#
loop_
_entity.id
_entity.type
_entity.pdbx_description
1 polymer ?
#
loop_
_entity_poly.entity_id
_entity_poly.type
_entity_poly.pdbx_seq_one_letter_code
_entity_poly.pdbx_strand_id
1 'polypeptide(L)'
;MTQFQKEESNIGKIEKETAFQKLFQSYLKLKQSLKDYHEIFSEKKYDSSLRKTLNYGEISGIEYLMESIYYYDSFDTYLKIEHEYYKTAAKIQKYQL
;
A
#
# COMPACT_ATOMS: atom_id res chain seq x y z
N MET A 1 40.59 24.77 -3.93
CA MET A 1 39.48 24.34 -4.81
C MET A 1 39.20 22.84 -4.74
N THR A 2 40.18 21.97 -4.46
CA THR A 2 40.02 20.50 -4.44
C THR A 2 39.36 19.90 -3.20
N GLN A 3 39.34 20.59 -2.05
CA GLN A 3 38.62 20.13 -0.84
C GLN A 3 37.10 20.34 -0.94
N PHE A 4 36.66 21.49 -1.46
CA PHE A 4 35.22 21.79 -1.64
C PHE A 4 34.52 20.81 -2.59
N GLN A 5 35.15 20.45 -3.72
CA GLN A 5 34.57 19.45 -4.64
C GLN A 5 34.49 18.04 -4.04
N LYS A 6 35.39 17.71 -3.11
CA LYS A 6 35.41 16.41 -2.42
C LYS A 6 34.35 16.35 -1.31
N GLU A 7 34.03 17.47 -0.68
CA GLU A 7 32.93 17.60 0.28
C GLU A 7 31.57 17.57 -0.42
N GLU A 8 31.38 18.30 -1.52
CA GLU A 8 30.15 18.23 -2.33
C GLU A 8 29.87 16.82 -2.86
N SER A 9 30.91 16.09 -3.28
CA SER A 9 30.78 14.69 -3.70
C SER A 9 30.43 13.74 -2.55
N ASN A 10 30.85 14.03 -1.30
CA ASN A 10 30.47 13.23 -0.13
C ASN A 10 29.04 13.54 0.33
N ILE A 11 28.65 14.81 0.31
CA ILE A 11 27.29 15.25 0.64
C ILE A 11 26.29 14.61 -0.33
N GLY A 12 26.56 14.65 -1.65
CA GLY A 12 25.69 14.01 -2.64
C GLY A 12 25.62 12.49 -2.53
N LYS A 13 26.65 11.83 -1.97
CA LYS A 13 26.62 10.39 -1.69
C LYS A 13 25.75 10.08 -0.46
N ILE A 14 25.88 10.85 0.60
CA ILE A 14 25.09 10.73 1.83
C ILE A 14 23.61 11.02 1.57
N GLU A 15 23.29 12.01 0.72
CA GLU A 15 21.92 12.32 0.31
C GLU A 15 21.26 11.18 -0.45
N LYS A 16 21.99 10.55 -1.39
CA LYS A 16 21.49 9.37 -2.12
C LYS A 16 21.24 8.19 -1.20
N GLU A 17 22.13 7.94 -0.25
CA GLU A 17 22.01 6.86 0.72
C GLU A 17 20.83 7.09 1.68
N THR A 18 20.63 8.33 2.12
CA THR A 18 19.49 8.74 2.94
C THR A 18 18.17 8.63 2.17
N ALA A 19 18.15 9.04 0.89
CA ALA A 19 16.97 8.91 0.03
C ALA A 19 16.61 7.44 -0.22
N PHE A 20 17.60 6.58 -0.46
CA PHE A 20 17.41 5.14 -0.60
C PHE A 20 16.84 4.51 0.67
N GLN A 21 17.39 4.85 1.84
CA GLN A 21 16.88 4.36 3.12
C GLN A 21 15.41 4.75 3.34
N LYS A 22 15.03 6.00 3.06
CA LYS A 22 13.64 6.46 3.16
C LYS A 22 12.71 5.69 2.20
N LEU A 23 13.17 5.45 0.97
CA LEU A 23 12.44 4.70 -0.05
C LEU A 23 12.23 3.24 0.38
N PHE A 24 13.27 2.60 0.92
CA PHE A 24 13.22 1.21 1.40
C PHE A 24 12.30 1.06 2.61
N GLN A 25 12.36 1.99 3.57
CA GLN A 25 11.43 2.01 4.71
C GLN A 25 9.97 2.18 4.26
N SER A 26 9.73 3.02 3.26
CA SER A 26 8.39 3.19 2.68
C SER A 26 7.90 1.92 2.01
N TYR A 27 8.78 1.24 1.26
CA TYR A 27 8.49 -0.07 0.66
C TYR A 27 8.12 -1.14 1.69
N LEU A 28 8.87 -1.24 2.80
CA LEU A 28 8.56 -2.21 3.86
C LEU A 28 7.19 -1.95 4.49
N LYS A 29 6.85 -0.67 4.75
CA LYS A 29 5.53 -0.30 5.26
C LYS A 29 4.41 -0.66 4.29
N LEU A 30 4.58 -0.30 3.01
CA LEU A 30 3.61 -0.62 1.96
C LEU A 30 3.42 -2.13 1.80
N LYS A 31 4.52 -2.91 1.88
CA LYS A 31 4.47 -4.38 1.84
C LYS A 31 3.64 -4.95 2.99
N GLN A 32 3.85 -4.44 4.20
CA GLN A 32 3.08 -4.88 5.37
C GLN A 32 1.60 -4.55 5.20
N SER A 33 1.26 -3.30 4.84
CA SER A 33 -0.12 -2.91 4.62
C SER A 33 -0.79 -3.74 3.52
N LEU A 34 -0.10 -4.03 2.42
CA LEU A 34 -0.64 -4.85 1.34
C LEU A 34 -0.95 -6.27 1.82
N LYS A 35 -0.07 -6.84 2.65
CA LYS A 35 -0.29 -8.15 3.27
C LYS A 35 -1.54 -8.14 4.17
N ASP A 36 -1.67 -7.14 5.04
CA ASP A 36 -2.80 -7.03 5.97
C ASP A 36 -4.14 -6.92 5.23
N TYR A 37 -4.21 -6.09 4.19
CA TYR A 37 -5.41 -5.98 3.34
C TYR A 37 -5.69 -7.27 2.57
N HIS A 38 -4.66 -7.95 2.06
CA HIS A 38 -4.82 -9.21 1.34
C HIS A 38 -5.44 -10.29 2.24
N GLU A 39 -5.00 -10.39 3.50
CA GLU A 39 -5.59 -11.30 4.48
C GLU A 39 -7.08 -11.00 4.69
N ILE A 40 -7.44 -9.73 4.93
CA ILE A 40 -8.84 -9.29 5.13
C ILE A 40 -9.74 -9.65 3.94
N PHE A 41 -9.29 -9.43 2.71
CA PHE A 41 -10.08 -9.72 1.51
C PHE A 41 -10.09 -11.21 1.14
N SER A 42 -9.05 -11.96 1.51
CA SER A 42 -8.98 -13.41 1.25
C SER A 42 -9.88 -14.23 2.18
N GLU A 43 -10.04 -13.80 3.44
CA GLU A 43 -10.90 -14.47 4.42
C GLU A 43 -12.38 -14.16 4.21
N LYS A 44 -12.71 -12.97 3.68
CA LYS A 44 -14.09 -12.53 3.50
C LYS A 44 -14.62 -12.90 2.12
N LYS A 45 -15.45 -13.96 2.04
CA LYS A 45 -16.42 -14.15 0.92
C LYS A 45 -17.57 -13.14 1.02
N TYR A 46 -17.22 -11.86 0.99
CA TYR A 46 -18.05 -10.75 1.47
C TYR A 46 -19.42 -10.68 0.78
N ASP A 47 -19.45 -10.77 -0.56
CA ASP A 47 -20.71 -10.72 -1.32
C ASP A 47 -21.64 -11.89 -0.99
N SER A 48 -21.12 -13.11 -0.81
CA SER A 48 -21.95 -14.28 -0.53
C SER A 48 -22.54 -14.30 0.88
N SER A 49 -21.78 -13.84 1.88
CA SER A 49 -22.25 -13.79 3.27
C SER A 49 -23.21 -12.63 3.50
N LEU A 50 -22.90 -11.44 2.97
CA LEU A 50 -23.74 -10.26 3.14
C LEU A 50 -25.10 -10.43 2.47
N ARG A 51 -25.14 -11.02 1.26
CA ARG A 51 -26.40 -11.39 0.59
C ARG A 51 -27.20 -12.41 1.37
N LYS A 52 -26.52 -13.38 2.01
CA LYS A 52 -27.18 -14.41 2.82
C LYS A 52 -27.90 -13.77 4.00
N THR A 53 -27.23 -12.95 4.78
CA THR A 53 -27.79 -12.21 5.93
C THR A 53 -28.95 -11.30 5.52
N LEU A 54 -28.86 -10.63 4.36
CA LEU A 54 -29.98 -9.87 3.81
C LEU A 54 -31.20 -10.77 3.49
N ASN A 55 -30.97 -11.92 2.85
CA ASN A 55 -32.05 -12.84 2.47
C ASN A 55 -32.76 -13.47 3.69
N TYR A 56 -32.05 -13.66 4.81
CA TYR A 56 -32.65 -14.10 6.07
C TYR A 56 -33.35 -12.97 6.84
N GLY A 57 -33.30 -11.73 6.33
CA GLY A 57 -33.88 -10.56 6.98
C GLY A 57 -33.13 -10.12 8.24
N GLU A 58 -31.89 -10.61 8.44
CA GLU A 58 -31.04 -10.27 9.58
C GLU A 58 -30.47 -8.84 9.46
N ILE A 59 -30.37 -8.32 8.22
CA ILE A 59 -30.05 -6.93 7.94
C ILE A 59 -31.06 -6.35 6.95
N SER A 60 -31.27 -5.04 7.03
CA SER A 60 -32.03 -4.27 6.07
C SER A 60 -31.27 -4.06 4.75
N GLY A 61 -32.00 -3.70 3.69
CA GLY A 61 -31.39 -3.31 2.43
C GLY A 61 -30.48 -2.08 2.53
N ILE A 62 -30.75 -1.17 3.47
CA ILE A 62 -29.89 0.01 3.70
C ILE A 62 -28.55 -0.41 4.31
N GLU A 63 -28.57 -1.31 5.30
CA GLU A 63 -27.35 -1.86 5.91
C GLU A 63 -26.52 -2.64 4.89
N TYR A 64 -27.17 -3.44 4.04
CA TYR A 64 -26.50 -4.10 2.92
C TYR A 64 -25.78 -3.12 1.98
N LEU A 65 -26.43 -2.01 1.64
CA LEU A 65 -25.85 -0.99 0.76
C LEU A 65 -24.68 -0.26 1.43
N MET A 66 -24.80 0.10 2.71
CA MET A 66 -23.69 0.70 3.47
C MET A 66 -22.46 -0.21 3.51
N GLU A 67 -22.64 -1.47 3.89
CA GLU A 67 -21.55 -2.44 3.96
C GLU A 67 -20.90 -2.65 2.57
N SER A 68 -21.72 -2.69 1.51
CA SER A 68 -21.21 -2.76 0.14
C SER A 68 -20.35 -1.54 -0.21
N ILE A 69 -20.79 -0.33 0.11
CA ILE A 69 -20.00 0.90 -0.12
C ILE A 69 -18.69 0.85 0.65
N TYR A 70 -18.73 0.51 1.94
CA TYR A 70 -17.54 0.42 2.78
C TYR A 70 -16.52 -0.60 2.23
N TYR A 71 -17.01 -1.72 1.74
CA TYR A 71 -16.17 -2.74 1.10
C TYR A 71 -15.47 -2.19 -0.15
N TYR A 72 -16.19 -1.57 -1.07
CA TYR A 72 -15.60 -1.04 -2.29
C TYR A 72 -14.63 0.12 -2.02
N ASP A 73 -14.94 1.00 -1.07
CA ASP A 73 -14.01 2.07 -0.64
C ASP A 73 -12.70 1.51 -0.07
N SER A 74 -12.81 0.43 0.72
CA SER A 74 -11.66 -0.29 1.26
C SER A 74 -10.85 -0.98 0.16
N PHE A 75 -11.53 -1.54 -0.84
CA PHE A 75 -10.88 -2.20 -1.98
C PHE A 75 -10.13 -1.20 -2.87
N ASP A 76 -10.73 -0.03 -3.13
CA ASP A 76 -10.05 1.07 -3.83
C ASP A 76 -8.79 1.54 -3.09
N THR A 77 -8.85 1.58 -1.75
CA THR A 77 -7.68 1.91 -0.93
C THR A 77 -6.59 0.85 -1.06
N TYR A 78 -6.96 -0.42 -1.06
CA TYR A 78 -6.02 -1.52 -1.29
C TYR A 78 -5.32 -1.42 -2.65
N LEU A 79 -6.07 -1.16 -3.74
CA LEU A 79 -5.50 -0.99 -5.07
C LEU A 79 -4.50 0.18 -5.14
N LYS A 80 -4.78 1.29 -4.43
CA LYS A 80 -3.86 2.43 -4.34
C LYS A 80 -2.56 2.05 -3.62
N ILE A 81 -2.66 1.27 -2.53
CA ILE A 81 -1.48 0.77 -1.80
C ILE A 81 -0.66 -0.17 -2.68
N GLU A 82 -1.32 -1.08 -3.41
CA GLU A 82 -0.66 -1.99 -4.34
C GLU A 82 0.09 -1.25 -5.45
N HIS A 83 -0.55 -0.25 -6.05
CA HIS A 83 0.08 0.60 -7.06
C HIS A 83 1.33 1.31 -6.51
N GLU A 84 1.25 1.97 -5.35
CA GLU A 84 2.39 2.67 -4.76
C GLU A 84 3.49 1.70 -4.29
N TYR A 85 3.15 0.50 -3.87
CA TYR A 85 4.10 -0.57 -3.57
C TYR A 85 4.95 -0.92 -4.81
N TYR A 86 4.32 -1.26 -5.93
CA TYR A 86 5.03 -1.64 -7.15
C TYR A 86 5.85 -0.49 -7.74
N LYS A 87 5.32 0.74 -7.69
CA LYS A 87 6.04 1.96 -8.08
C LYS A 87 7.27 2.19 -7.22
N THR A 88 7.18 1.97 -5.91
CA THR A 88 8.32 2.09 -4.99
C THR A 88 9.34 0.98 -5.22
N ALA A 89 8.90 -0.25 -5.46
CA ALA A 89 9.76 -1.37 -5.82
C ALA A 89 10.56 -1.09 -7.10
N ALA A 90 9.91 -0.56 -8.14
CA ALA A 90 10.58 -0.16 -9.39
C ALA A 90 11.62 0.94 -9.17
N LYS A 91 11.33 1.93 -8.31
CA LYS A 91 12.30 2.96 -7.92
C LYS A 91 13.52 2.35 -7.21
N ILE A 92 13.30 1.40 -6.28
CA ILE A 92 14.38 0.71 -5.58
C ILE A 92 15.28 -0.05 -6.57
N GLN A 93 14.69 -0.77 -7.54
CA GLN A 93 15.47 -1.48 -8.57
C GLN A 93 16.34 -0.53 -9.40
N LYS A 94 15.84 0.68 -9.71
CA LYS A 94 16.62 1.71 -10.40
C LYS A 94 17.86 2.17 -9.60
N TYR A 95 17.84 2.11 -8.27
CA TYR A 95 19.02 2.43 -7.44
C TYR A 95 20.04 1.28 -7.36
N GLN A 96 19.63 0.05 -7.69
CA GLN A 96 20.50 -1.13 -7.68
C GLN A 96 21.22 -1.36 -9.02
N LEU A 97 20.71 -0.77 -10.10
CA LEU A 97 21.29 -0.77 -11.45
C LEU A 97 22.20 0.44 -11.67
#